data_AF-A0A0C3EPA5-F1
#
_entry.id   AF-A0A0C3EPA5-F1
#
_cell.length_a   1.000
_cell.length_b   1.000
_cell.length_c   1.000
_cell.angle_alpha   90.00
_cell.angle_beta   90.00
_cell.angle_gamma   90.00
#
_symmetry.space_group_name_H-M   'P 1'
#
loop_
_entity.id
_entity.type
_entity.pdbx_description
1 polymer ?
#
loop_
_entity_poly.entity_id
_entity_poly.type
_entity_poly.pdbx_seq_one_letter_code
_entity_poly.pdbx_strand_id
1 'polypeptide(L)'
;MDPFEVRMQFLGLLRKLNATQQSIQKVVSYALKYFSKCGEDLWECIMEECQKGSINHRINILYFLDSLCETSLLAKAHQPPHPIESSSHANNAFYVDYVARDLSQIVECVVPVGRQGLPNLTSTKQILQNWRTKRVIDPQKVDDVMQIIFTRQNQVTEASTPGPAPPPSKSSEPHLSRGEIFKRIEEDRERHKRLRERRWVQTQAQSLPSSTVSGHAVAYNPYGLASFLPLSDAEDAEVALDIEFENEWEATSDWNEDDVEAIMEERELCYPHLRKKGADGTDIDDGGGEEPMDLS
;
A
#
# COMPACT_ATOMS: atom_id res chain seq x y z
N MET A 1 -11.64 -30.61 -6.17
CA MET A 1 -12.30 -29.91 -5.06
C MET A 1 -13.68 -29.54 -5.53
N ASP A 2 -14.70 -30.07 -4.88
CA ASP A 2 -16.09 -29.70 -5.18
C ASP A 2 -16.39 -28.27 -4.66
N PRO A 3 -17.43 -27.60 -5.18
CA PRO A 3 -17.74 -26.22 -4.81
C PRO A 3 -18.00 -26.01 -3.30
N PHE A 4 -18.60 -26.98 -2.61
CA PHE A 4 -18.90 -26.87 -1.18
C PHE A 4 -17.61 -26.89 -0.35
N GLU A 5 -16.68 -27.78 -0.69
CA GLU A 5 -15.36 -27.85 -0.06
C GLU A 5 -14.57 -26.56 -0.29
N VAL A 6 -14.60 -26.01 -1.51
CA VAL A 6 -13.97 -24.72 -1.85
C VAL A 6 -14.54 -23.60 -0.97
N ARG A 7 -15.87 -23.49 -0.89
CA ARG A 7 -16.55 -22.49 -0.07
C ARG A 7 -16.16 -22.59 1.40
N MET A 8 -16.21 -23.79 1.98
CA MET A 8 -15.92 -24.01 3.39
C MET A 8 -14.48 -23.61 3.76
N GLN A 9 -13.52 -24.00 2.92
CA GLN A 9 -12.12 -23.63 3.13
C GLN A 9 -11.90 -22.13 2.96
N PHE A 10 -12.54 -21.52 1.96
CA PHE A 10 -12.44 -20.09 1.72
C PHE A 10 -12.98 -19.26 2.88
N LEU A 11 -14.14 -19.62 3.44
CA LEU A 11 -14.67 -18.99 4.66
C LEU A 11 -13.71 -19.17 5.84
N GLY A 12 -13.06 -20.32 5.96
CA GLY A 12 -12.01 -20.56 6.96
C GLY A 12 -10.81 -19.64 6.81
N LEU A 13 -10.44 -19.28 5.57
CA LEU A 13 -9.39 -18.30 5.28
C LEU A 13 -9.86 -16.88 5.57
N LEU A 14 -11.05 -16.50 5.11
CA LEU A 14 -11.64 -15.17 5.35
C LEU A 14 -11.74 -14.87 6.84
N ARG A 15 -12.27 -15.79 7.67
CA ARG A 15 -12.39 -15.56 9.13
C ARG A 15 -11.05 -15.33 9.84
N LYS A 16 -9.94 -15.79 9.26
CA LYS A 16 -8.58 -15.62 9.79
C LYS A 16 -7.83 -14.47 9.12
N LEU A 17 -8.47 -13.75 8.20
CA LEU A 17 -7.89 -12.61 7.50
C LEU A 17 -7.50 -11.51 8.50
N ASN A 18 -6.27 -11.03 8.35
CA ASN A 18 -5.66 -9.97 9.16
C ASN A 18 -4.76 -9.09 8.27
N ALA A 19 -4.11 -8.08 8.86
CA ALA A 19 -3.33 -7.09 8.12
C ALA A 19 -2.01 -7.61 7.51
N THR A 20 -1.56 -8.83 7.84
CA THR A 20 -0.29 -9.36 7.35
C THR A 20 -0.36 -9.70 5.85
N GLN A 21 0.75 -9.51 5.15
CA GLN A 21 0.82 -9.83 3.72
C GLN A 21 0.54 -11.30 3.42
N GLN A 22 1.08 -12.20 4.25
CA GLN A 22 0.90 -13.64 4.05
C GLN A 22 -0.57 -14.03 4.18
N SER A 23 -1.30 -13.44 5.12
CA SER A 23 -2.73 -13.67 5.27
C SER A 23 -3.50 -13.22 4.03
N ILE A 24 -3.28 -11.97 3.59
CA ILE A 24 -3.93 -11.40 2.40
C ILE A 24 -3.63 -12.22 1.14
N GLN A 25 -2.35 -12.47 0.85
CA GLN A 25 -1.93 -13.18 -0.37
C GLN A 25 -2.45 -14.62 -0.41
N LYS A 26 -2.57 -15.28 0.74
CA LYS A 26 -3.16 -16.62 0.82
C LYS A 26 -4.62 -16.61 0.38
N VAL A 27 -5.41 -15.62 0.81
CA VAL A 27 -6.82 -15.50 0.39
C VAL A 27 -6.92 -15.12 -1.09
N VAL A 28 -6.10 -14.17 -1.56
CA VAL A 28 -6.05 -13.76 -2.98
C VAL A 28 -5.74 -14.95 -3.89
N SER A 29 -4.69 -15.69 -3.57
CA SER A 29 -4.26 -16.86 -4.35
C SER A 29 -5.36 -17.92 -4.41
N TYR A 30 -6.06 -18.15 -3.30
CA TYR A 30 -7.17 -19.09 -3.25
C TYR A 30 -8.35 -18.62 -4.10
N ALA A 31 -8.74 -17.35 -3.97
CA ALA A 31 -9.85 -16.76 -4.71
C ALA A 31 -9.64 -16.82 -6.23
N LEU A 32 -8.42 -16.51 -6.71
CA LEU A 32 -8.08 -16.55 -8.13
C LEU A 32 -7.99 -17.99 -8.66
N LYS A 33 -7.43 -18.91 -7.88
CA LYS A 33 -7.30 -20.32 -8.26
C LYS A 33 -8.64 -20.98 -8.57
N TYR A 34 -9.69 -20.63 -7.83
CA TYR A 34 -11.02 -21.21 -7.97
C TYR A 34 -12.04 -20.29 -8.65
N PHE A 35 -11.61 -19.13 -9.18
CA PHE A 35 -12.50 -18.15 -9.79
C PHE A 35 -13.36 -18.73 -10.91
N SER A 36 -12.77 -19.50 -11.84
CA SER A 36 -13.48 -20.02 -13.02
C SER A 36 -14.63 -20.97 -12.71
N LYS A 37 -14.63 -21.59 -11.52
CA LYS A 37 -15.66 -22.55 -11.09
C LYS A 37 -16.59 -22.00 -10.03
N CYS A 38 -16.07 -21.17 -9.13
CA CYS A 38 -16.75 -20.76 -7.91
C CYS A 38 -16.72 -19.24 -7.69
N GLY A 39 -16.27 -18.43 -8.65
CA GLY A 39 -16.01 -17.00 -8.43
C GLY A 39 -17.20 -16.20 -7.88
N GLU A 40 -18.42 -16.50 -8.33
CA GLU A 40 -19.65 -15.86 -7.84
C GLU A 40 -19.99 -16.28 -6.39
N ASP A 41 -19.96 -17.57 -6.08
CA ASP A 41 -20.19 -18.09 -4.71
C ASP A 41 -19.11 -17.59 -3.72
N LEU A 42 -17.85 -17.50 -4.17
CA LEU A 42 -16.78 -16.90 -3.38
C LEU A 42 -16.99 -15.41 -3.17
N TRP A 43 -17.53 -14.70 -4.17
CA TRP A 43 -17.90 -13.29 -4.02
C TRP A 43 -19.00 -13.09 -2.97
N GLU A 44 -20.04 -13.94 -2.99
CA GLU A 44 -21.08 -13.92 -1.96
C GLU A 44 -20.49 -14.13 -0.56
N CYS A 45 -19.53 -15.05 -0.41
CA CYS A 45 -18.84 -15.28 0.85
C CYS A 45 -18.05 -14.04 1.32
N ILE A 46 -17.39 -13.32 0.40
CA ILE A 46 -16.67 -12.08 0.74
C ILE A 46 -17.64 -11.03 1.27
N MET A 47 -18.76 -10.80 0.56
CA MET A 47 -19.76 -9.81 0.95
C MET A 47 -20.44 -10.18 2.28
N GLU A 48 -20.75 -11.46 2.49
CA GLU A 48 -21.34 -11.97 3.74
C GLU A 48 -20.42 -11.74 4.94
N GLU A 49 -19.13 -12.10 4.83
CA GLU A 49 -18.15 -11.89 5.90
C GLU A 49 -17.86 -10.39 6.11
N CYS A 50 -17.94 -9.56 5.07
CA CYS A 50 -17.83 -8.10 5.17
C CYS A 50 -18.99 -7.48 5.97
N GLN A 51 -20.22 -7.98 5.76
CA GLN A 51 -21.38 -7.49 6.49
C GLN A 51 -21.37 -7.93 7.97
N LYS A 52 -20.98 -9.19 8.24
CA LYS A 52 -21.04 -9.80 9.58
C LYS A 52 -19.82 -9.48 10.45
N GLY A 53 -18.68 -9.15 9.84
CA GLY A 53 -17.42 -8.91 10.54
C GLY A 53 -17.42 -7.66 11.42
N SER A 54 -16.52 -7.63 12.41
CA SER A 54 -16.23 -6.43 13.21
C SER A 54 -15.65 -5.32 12.33
N ILE A 55 -15.73 -4.06 12.78
CA ILE A 55 -15.19 -2.91 12.02
C ILE A 55 -13.74 -3.12 11.56
N ASN A 56 -12.94 -3.80 12.38
CA ASN A 56 -11.57 -4.12 12.05
C ASN A 56 -11.45 -5.23 11.01
N HIS A 57 -12.32 -6.24 11.06
CA HIS A 57 -12.37 -7.27 10.03
C HIS A 57 -12.80 -6.70 8.67
N ARG A 58 -13.73 -5.75 8.65
CA ARG A 58 -14.21 -5.10 7.42
C ARG A 58 -13.09 -4.36 6.69
N ILE A 59 -12.23 -3.63 7.42
CA ILE A 59 -11.07 -2.99 6.78
C ILE A 59 -10.05 -4.03 6.28
N ASN A 60 -9.88 -5.17 6.97
CA ASN A 60 -9.04 -6.25 6.46
C ASN A 60 -9.55 -6.77 5.11
N ILE A 61 -10.87 -6.93 4.98
CA ILE A 61 -11.50 -7.31 3.71
C ILE A 61 -11.22 -6.25 2.63
N LEU A 62 -11.31 -4.95 2.94
CA LEU A 62 -11.01 -3.90 1.96
C LEU A 62 -9.56 -3.96 1.45
N TYR A 63 -8.57 -4.16 2.33
CA TYR A 63 -7.18 -4.36 1.92
C TYR A 63 -6.95 -5.66 1.14
N PHE A 64 -7.70 -6.71 1.47
CA PHE A 64 -7.72 -7.92 0.66
C PHE A 64 -8.28 -7.65 -0.74
N LEU A 65 -9.38 -6.92 -0.87
CA LEU A 65 -9.98 -6.55 -2.15
C LEU A 65 -9.04 -5.69 -2.99
N ASP A 66 -8.32 -4.76 -2.37
CA ASP A 66 -7.29 -3.96 -3.03
C ASP A 66 -6.22 -4.86 -3.68
N SER A 67 -5.65 -5.78 -2.90
CA SER A 67 -4.68 -6.74 -3.42
C SER A 67 -5.27 -7.73 -4.44
N LEU A 68 -6.54 -8.12 -4.28
CA LEU A 68 -7.24 -9.02 -5.19
C LEU A 68 -7.42 -8.36 -6.56
N CYS A 69 -7.80 -7.09 -6.59
CA CYS A 69 -7.95 -6.32 -7.82
C CYS A 69 -6.60 -6.12 -8.52
N GLU A 70 -5.57 -5.72 -7.77
CA GLU A 70 -4.20 -5.57 -8.30
C GLU A 70 -3.71 -6.87 -8.95
N THR A 71 -3.85 -8.00 -8.25
CA THR A 71 -3.41 -9.31 -8.75
C THR A 71 -4.27 -9.79 -9.92
N SER A 72 -5.58 -9.50 -9.91
CA SER A 72 -6.49 -9.82 -11.01
C SER A 72 -6.11 -9.10 -12.31
N LEU A 73 -5.77 -7.80 -12.21
CA LEU A 73 -5.36 -6.98 -13.36
C LEU A 73 -4.00 -7.44 -13.89
N LEU A 74 -3.05 -7.75 -13.01
CA LEU A 74 -1.77 -8.34 -13.41
C LEU A 74 -1.96 -9.68 -14.10
N ALA A 75 -2.80 -10.57 -13.57
CA ALA A 75 -3.09 -11.86 -14.19
C ALA A 75 -3.70 -11.69 -15.59
N LYS A 76 -4.58 -10.69 -15.78
CA LYS A 76 -5.15 -10.36 -17.09
C LYS A 76 -4.10 -9.85 -18.08
N ALA A 77 -3.17 -9.00 -17.65
CA ALA A 77 -2.12 -8.46 -18.50
C ALA A 77 -1.17 -9.54 -19.08
N HIS A 78 -0.97 -10.64 -18.35
CA HIS A 78 -0.11 -11.75 -18.75
C HIS A 78 -0.84 -12.83 -19.58
N GLN A 79 -2.16 -12.71 -19.81
CA GLN A 79 -2.87 -13.66 -20.66
C GLN A 79 -2.60 -13.36 -22.14
N PRO A 80 -2.26 -14.37 -22.96
CA PRO A 80 -2.10 -14.18 -24.40
C PRO A 80 -3.43 -13.72 -25.02
N PRO A 81 -3.39 -12.84 -26.04
CA PRO A 81 -4.60 -12.42 -26.73
C PRO A 81 -5.27 -13.63 -27.36
N HIS A 82 -6.40 -14.06 -26.80
CA HIS A 82 -7.20 -15.14 -27.38
C HIS A 82 -7.90 -14.63 -28.66
N PRO A 83 -7.97 -15.45 -29.72
CA PRO A 83 -8.77 -15.12 -30.90
C PRO A 83 -10.24 -14.99 -30.50
N ILE A 84 -10.91 -14.07 -31.17
CA ILE A 84 -12.31 -13.69 -30.99
C ILE A 84 -13.20 -14.90 -31.33
N GLU A 85 -13.38 -15.82 -30.39
CA GLU A 85 -14.47 -16.80 -30.45
C GLU A 85 -15.65 -16.25 -29.65
N SER A 86 -16.75 -16.06 -30.39
CA SER A 86 -18.06 -15.59 -29.96
C SER A 86 -18.72 -16.56 -28.98
N SER A 87 -18.18 -16.63 -27.76
CA SER A 87 -18.86 -17.20 -26.60
C SER A 87 -19.08 -16.08 -25.58
N SER A 88 -20.34 -15.88 -25.22
CA SER A 88 -20.88 -14.80 -24.37
C SER A 88 -20.43 -14.85 -22.90
N HIS A 89 -19.26 -15.44 -22.59
CA HIS A 89 -18.77 -15.63 -21.21
C HIS A 89 -17.33 -15.17 -20.98
N ALA A 90 -16.65 -14.58 -21.98
CA ALA A 90 -15.30 -14.04 -21.82
C ALA A 90 -15.26 -12.65 -21.16
N ASN A 91 -16.04 -12.44 -20.09
CA ASN A 91 -15.89 -11.28 -19.21
C ASN A 91 -14.72 -11.56 -18.25
N ASN A 92 -13.49 -11.52 -18.76
CA ASN A 92 -12.25 -11.84 -18.03
C ASN A 92 -11.83 -10.74 -17.02
N ALA A 93 -12.77 -10.06 -16.39
CA ALA A 93 -12.50 -9.06 -15.36
C ALA A 93 -12.71 -9.63 -13.95
N PHE A 94 -12.11 -10.81 -13.69
CA PHE A 94 -12.02 -11.53 -12.41
C PHE A 94 -12.98 -11.00 -11.31
N TYR A 95 -12.45 -10.47 -10.22
CA TYR A 95 -13.23 -9.88 -9.14
C TYR A 95 -13.41 -8.35 -9.30
N VAL A 96 -12.75 -7.74 -10.29
CA VAL A 96 -12.78 -6.28 -10.49
C VAL A 96 -14.20 -5.81 -10.84
N ASP A 97 -14.90 -6.55 -11.69
CA ASP A 97 -16.28 -6.25 -12.07
C ASP A 97 -17.22 -6.34 -10.86
N TYR A 98 -17.03 -7.34 -10.01
CA TYR A 98 -17.84 -7.50 -8.79
C TYR A 98 -17.60 -6.37 -7.79
N VAL A 99 -16.34 -5.98 -7.59
CA VAL A 99 -15.98 -4.83 -6.73
C VAL A 99 -16.58 -3.54 -7.31
N ALA A 100 -16.49 -3.32 -8.63
CA ALA A 100 -17.04 -2.13 -9.27
C ALA A 100 -18.57 -2.09 -9.27
N ARG A 101 -19.25 -3.24 -9.26
CA ARG A 101 -20.70 -3.36 -9.13
C ARG A 101 -21.16 -3.03 -7.71
N ASP A 102 -20.48 -3.59 -6.71
CA ASP A 102 -20.93 -3.54 -5.31
C ASP A 102 -20.17 -2.49 -4.48
N LEU A 103 -19.41 -1.60 -5.13
CA LEU A 103 -18.53 -0.61 -4.49
C LEU A 103 -19.23 0.19 -3.37
N SER A 104 -20.45 0.65 -3.63
CA SER A 104 -21.24 1.42 -2.65
C SER A 104 -21.55 0.59 -1.40
N GLN A 105 -21.92 -0.69 -1.58
CA GLN A 105 -22.23 -1.60 -0.48
C GLN A 105 -20.98 -1.94 0.34
N ILE A 106 -19.84 -2.16 -0.34
CA ILE A 106 -18.55 -2.41 0.31
C ILE A 106 -18.18 -1.21 1.20
N VAL A 107 -18.25 0.00 0.67
CA VAL A 107 -17.93 1.22 1.41
C VAL A 107 -18.88 1.43 2.59
N GLU A 108 -20.18 1.18 2.43
CA GLU A 108 -21.13 1.25 3.53
C GLU A 108 -20.86 0.21 4.64
N CYS A 109 -20.40 -0.98 4.27
CA CYS A 109 -19.97 -1.98 5.25
C CYS A 109 -18.72 -1.52 6.00
N VAL A 110 -17.69 -1.06 5.29
CA VAL A 110 -16.37 -0.72 5.86
C VAL A 110 -16.42 0.59 6.66
N VAL A 111 -17.17 1.57 6.17
CA VAL A 111 -17.35 2.89 6.77
C VAL A 111 -18.85 3.16 6.97
N PRO A 112 -19.48 2.48 7.95
CA PRO A 112 -20.87 2.71 8.27
C PRO A 112 -21.09 4.12 8.81
N VAL A 113 -22.32 4.62 8.71
CA VAL A 113 -22.70 5.95 9.23
C VAL A 113 -22.55 5.98 10.75
N GLY A 114 -21.85 6.99 11.26
CA GLY A 114 -21.62 7.21 12.70
C GLY A 114 -20.14 7.11 13.10
N ARG A 115 -19.89 7.13 14.42
CA ARG A 115 -18.54 7.16 15.01
C ARG A 115 -17.74 5.87 14.78
N GLN A 116 -18.43 4.74 14.72
CA GLN A 116 -17.86 3.41 14.51
C GLN A 116 -17.18 3.25 13.14
N GLY A 117 -17.57 4.02 12.11
CA GLY A 117 -16.91 4.00 10.80
C GLY A 117 -15.62 4.84 10.72
N LEU A 118 -15.45 5.80 11.63
CA LEU A 118 -14.35 6.77 11.59
C LEU A 118 -12.94 6.14 11.56
N PRO A 119 -12.64 5.07 12.33
CA PRO A 119 -11.30 4.46 12.30
C PRO A 119 -10.88 3.94 10.91
N ASN A 120 -11.84 3.63 10.04
CA ASN A 120 -11.57 3.11 8.69
C ASN A 120 -11.59 4.21 7.62
N LEU A 121 -12.05 5.42 7.94
CA LEU A 121 -12.34 6.47 6.97
C LEU A 121 -11.11 6.86 6.15
N THR A 122 -10.00 7.16 6.81
CA THR A 122 -8.76 7.62 6.15
C THR A 122 -8.20 6.56 5.22
N SER A 123 -8.06 5.31 5.70
CA SER A 123 -7.56 4.20 4.88
C SER A 123 -8.48 3.89 3.70
N THR A 124 -9.80 3.96 3.90
CA THR A 124 -10.78 3.75 2.83
C THR A 124 -10.65 4.82 1.75
N LYS A 125 -10.53 6.10 2.13
CA LYS A 125 -10.31 7.19 1.17
C LYS A 125 -9.01 7.00 0.38
N GLN A 126 -7.92 6.60 1.03
CA GLN A 126 -6.64 6.33 0.36
C GLN A 126 -6.76 5.18 -0.65
N ILE A 127 -7.41 4.07 -0.29
CA ILE A 127 -7.62 2.95 -1.22
C ILE A 127 -8.48 3.37 -2.42
N LEU A 128 -9.57 4.10 -2.18
CA LEU A 128 -10.42 4.63 -3.25
C LEU A 128 -9.65 5.57 -4.18
N GLN A 129 -8.84 6.48 -3.63
CA GLN A 129 -7.97 7.36 -4.43
C GLN A 129 -6.97 6.54 -5.27
N ASN A 130 -6.36 5.51 -4.69
CA ASN A 130 -5.47 4.62 -5.44
C ASN A 130 -6.20 3.90 -6.57
N TRP A 131 -7.41 3.37 -6.33
CA TRP A 131 -8.23 2.74 -7.37
C TRP A 131 -8.61 3.71 -8.48
N ARG A 132 -8.90 4.97 -8.14
CA ARG A 132 -9.16 6.04 -9.09
C ARG A 132 -7.93 6.33 -9.96
N THR A 133 -6.79 6.63 -9.33
CA THR A 133 -5.55 7.03 -10.03
C THR A 133 -5.01 5.90 -10.90
N LYS A 134 -5.00 4.67 -10.38
CA LYS A 134 -4.55 3.48 -11.11
C LYS A 134 -5.60 2.92 -12.09
N ARG A 135 -6.77 3.56 -12.21
CA ARG A 135 -7.89 3.09 -13.07
C ARG A 135 -8.30 1.64 -12.79
N VAL A 136 -8.21 1.19 -11.53
CA VAL A 136 -8.69 -0.13 -11.11
C VAL A 136 -10.20 -0.21 -11.25
N ILE A 137 -10.89 0.88 -10.89
CA ILE A 137 -12.32 1.10 -11.09
C ILE A 137 -12.49 2.38 -11.89
N ASP A 138 -13.57 2.48 -12.65
CA ASP A 138 -13.97 3.72 -13.32
C ASP A 138 -13.93 4.91 -12.32
N PRO A 139 -13.16 5.97 -12.61
CA PRO A 139 -13.05 7.13 -11.73
C PRO A 139 -14.39 7.77 -11.36
N GLN A 140 -15.38 7.78 -12.27
CA GLN A 140 -16.68 8.37 -11.97
C GLN A 140 -17.39 7.59 -10.87
N LYS A 141 -17.35 6.25 -10.93
CA LYS A 141 -17.94 5.41 -9.87
C LYS A 141 -17.27 5.62 -8.52
N VAL A 142 -15.95 5.81 -8.53
CA VAL A 142 -15.20 6.09 -7.29
C VAL A 142 -15.58 7.46 -6.72
N ASP A 143 -15.76 8.46 -7.60
CA ASP A 143 -16.10 9.83 -7.21
C ASP A 143 -17.48 9.93 -6.59
N ASP A 144 -18.46 9.26 -7.18
CA ASP A 144 -19.82 9.19 -6.67
C ASP A 144 -19.81 8.65 -5.22
N VAL A 145 -19.02 7.60 -4.96
CA VAL A 145 -18.90 6.99 -3.62
C VAL A 145 -18.10 7.89 -2.66
N MET A 146 -17.03 8.53 -3.12
CA MET A 146 -16.28 9.50 -2.30
C MET A 146 -17.15 10.69 -1.90
N GLN A 147 -18.02 11.18 -2.78
CA GLN A 147 -18.96 12.27 -2.50
C GLN A 147 -20.01 11.84 -1.46
N ILE A 148 -20.49 10.60 -1.52
CA ILE A 148 -21.37 10.03 -0.49
C ILE A 148 -20.69 10.03 0.88
N ILE A 149 -19.43 9.56 0.96
CA ILE A 149 -18.66 9.58 2.22
C ILE A 149 -18.50 11.02 2.75
N PHE A 150 -18.16 11.97 1.89
CA PHE A 150 -17.98 13.37 2.28
C PHE A 150 -19.26 14.00 2.81
N THR A 151 -20.38 13.79 2.12
CA THR A 151 -21.69 14.31 2.55
C THR A 151 -22.08 13.76 3.92
N ARG A 152 -21.87 12.44 4.15
CA ARG A 152 -22.11 11.79 5.45
C ARG A 152 -21.22 12.37 6.56
N GLN A 153 -19.96 12.67 6.25
CA GLN A 153 -19.01 13.23 7.22
C GLN A 153 -19.45 14.63 7.70
N ASN A 154 -19.92 15.47 6.80
CA ASN A 154 -20.38 16.82 7.15
C ASN A 154 -21.62 16.77 8.05
N GLN A 155 -22.57 15.86 7.77
CA GLN A 155 -23.76 15.66 8.61
C GLN A 155 -23.42 15.22 10.04
N VAL A 156 -22.43 14.34 10.23
CA VAL A 156 -21.98 13.92 11.58
C VAL A 156 -21.31 15.07 12.35
N THR A 157 -20.60 15.94 11.63
CA THR A 157 -19.89 17.07 12.22
C THR A 157 -20.87 18.17 12.65
N GLU A 158 -21.87 18.48 11.83
CA GLU A 158 -22.90 19.49 12.14
C GLU A 158 -23.83 19.07 13.29
N ALA A 159 -24.17 17.77 13.37
CA ALA A 159 -24.94 17.21 14.48
C ALA A 159 -24.20 17.23 15.84
N SER A 160 -22.88 17.52 15.84
CA SER A 160 -22.04 17.61 17.03
C SER A 160 -21.85 19.04 17.55
N THR A 161 -22.52 20.05 16.97
CA THR A 161 -22.47 21.45 17.44
C THR A 161 -23.27 21.60 18.75
N PRO A 162 -22.71 22.19 19.83
CA PRO A 162 -23.37 22.24 21.12
C PRO A 162 -24.48 23.31 21.15
N GLY A 163 -25.71 22.92 20.85
CA GLY A 163 -26.91 23.64 21.31
C GLY A 163 -27.18 23.34 22.80
N PRO A 164 -27.92 24.21 23.53
CA PRO A 164 -28.17 24.02 24.96
C PRO A 164 -28.96 22.72 25.20
N ALA A 165 -28.33 21.80 25.92
CA ALA A 165 -28.70 20.38 25.99
C ALA A 165 -29.87 20.07 26.95
N PRO A 166 -30.72 19.07 26.65
CA PRO A 166 -31.32 18.21 27.66
C PRO A 166 -30.31 17.11 28.08
N PRO A 167 -30.48 16.47 29.26
CA PRO A 167 -29.46 15.64 29.89
C PRO A 167 -29.10 14.39 29.07
N PRO A 168 -27.84 13.92 29.13
CA PRO A 168 -27.38 12.78 28.36
C PRO A 168 -28.04 11.49 28.87
N SER A 169 -28.99 10.96 28.11
CA SER A 169 -29.41 9.57 28.25
C SER A 169 -28.20 8.68 27.96
N LYS A 170 -27.79 7.88 28.94
CA LYS A 170 -26.74 6.87 28.88
C LYS A 170 -27.11 5.78 27.85
N SER A 171 -27.08 6.07 26.56
CA SER A 171 -26.98 5.03 25.54
C SER A 171 -25.52 4.57 25.56
N SER A 172 -25.27 3.47 26.26
CA SER A 172 -24.00 2.74 26.22
C SER A 172 -23.70 2.37 24.77
N GLU A 173 -22.93 3.19 24.07
CA GLU A 173 -22.25 2.74 22.85
C GLU A 173 -21.45 1.48 23.22
N PRO A 174 -21.48 0.42 22.41
CA PRO A 174 -20.72 -0.79 22.68
C PRO A 174 -19.24 -0.42 22.60
N HIS A 175 -18.64 -0.13 23.77
CA HIS A 175 -17.22 0.09 23.88
C HIS A 175 -16.53 -1.19 23.42
N LEU A 176 -15.74 -1.10 22.35
CA LEU A 176 -14.95 -2.22 21.82
C LEU A 176 -14.19 -2.88 22.97
N SER A 177 -14.12 -4.21 22.96
CA SER A 177 -13.39 -4.92 24.01
C SER A 177 -11.91 -4.52 23.98
N ARG A 178 -11.24 -4.52 25.13
CA ARG A 178 -9.81 -4.22 25.23
C ARG A 178 -8.97 -5.07 24.28
N GLY A 179 -9.34 -6.34 24.09
CA GLY A 179 -8.68 -7.26 23.16
C GLY A 179 -8.84 -6.85 21.70
N GLU A 180 -10.02 -6.39 21.28
CA GLU A 180 -10.25 -5.87 19.92
C GLU A 180 -9.49 -4.58 19.66
N ILE A 181 -9.38 -3.70 20.67
CA ILE A 181 -8.60 -2.46 20.58
C ILE A 181 -7.12 -2.80 20.36
N PHE A 182 -6.53 -3.69 21.16
CA PHE A 182 -5.13 -4.09 20.96
C PHE A 182 -4.91 -4.79 19.61
N LYS A 183 -5.82 -5.67 19.21
CA LYS A 183 -5.78 -6.30 17.90
C LYS A 183 -5.78 -5.25 16.79
N ARG A 184 -6.63 -4.22 16.90
CA ARG A 184 -6.66 -3.11 15.95
C ARG A 184 -5.34 -2.36 15.90
N ILE A 185 -4.78 -2.00 17.06
CA ILE A 185 -3.51 -1.28 17.15
C ILE A 185 -2.39 -2.08 16.46
N GLU A 186 -2.32 -3.38 16.72
CA GLU A 186 -1.29 -4.23 16.11
C GLU A 186 -1.48 -4.37 14.60
N GLU A 187 -2.72 -4.52 14.13
CA GLU A 187 -3.01 -4.58 12.70
C GLU A 187 -2.73 -3.24 11.99
N ASP A 188 -3.00 -2.10 12.63
CA ASP A 188 -2.67 -0.79 12.10
C ASP A 188 -1.14 -0.55 12.08
N ARG A 189 -0.42 -1.02 13.10
CA ARG A 189 1.06 -1.05 13.10
C ARG A 189 1.58 -1.87 11.92
N GLU A 190 1.01 -3.05 11.69
CA GLU A 190 1.37 -3.89 10.55
C GLU A 190 1.08 -3.17 9.22
N ARG A 191 -0.07 -2.52 9.04
CA ARG A 191 -0.36 -1.73 7.83
C ARG A 191 0.67 -0.63 7.57
N HIS A 192 1.04 0.13 8.60
CA HIS A 192 2.04 1.19 8.47
C HIS A 192 3.42 0.62 8.12
N LYS A 193 3.79 -0.51 8.71
CA LYS A 193 5.00 -1.24 8.35
C LYS A 193 4.97 -1.60 6.85
N ARG A 194 3.87 -2.20 6.36
CA ARG A 194 3.70 -2.55 4.94
C ARG A 194 3.79 -1.36 4.00
N LEU A 195 3.23 -0.20 4.39
CA LEU A 195 3.32 1.02 3.60
C LEU A 195 4.79 1.47 3.43
N ARG A 196 5.60 1.34 4.49
CA ARG A 196 7.02 1.70 4.44
C ARG A 196 7.89 0.66 3.72
N GLU A 197 7.52 -0.63 3.75
CA GLU A 197 8.25 -1.71 3.06
C GLU A 197 8.37 -1.49 1.55
N ARG A 198 7.41 -0.81 0.91
CA ARG A 198 7.46 -0.52 -0.53
C ARG A 198 8.09 0.83 -0.87
N ARG A 199 8.35 1.68 0.13
CA ARG A 199 8.80 3.07 -0.10
C ARG A 199 10.20 3.16 -0.68
N TRP A 200 11.08 2.22 -0.35
CA TRP A 200 12.47 2.18 -0.80
C TRP A 200 12.68 1.35 -2.07
N VAL A 201 11.63 0.71 -2.59
CA VAL A 201 11.73 -0.10 -3.81
C VAL A 201 11.81 0.84 -5.01
N GLN A 202 12.98 0.91 -5.65
CA GLN A 202 13.14 1.63 -6.92
C GLN A 202 12.51 0.82 -8.06
N THR A 203 11.83 1.52 -8.98
CA THR A 203 11.26 0.89 -10.17
C THR A 203 12.38 0.71 -11.19
N GLN A 204 12.81 -0.53 -11.42
CA GLN A 204 13.67 -0.81 -12.56
C GLN A 204 12.83 -0.80 -13.82
N ALA A 205 13.15 0.08 -14.78
CA ALA A 205 12.56 0.02 -16.11
C ALA A 205 12.75 -1.40 -16.65
N GLN A 206 11.65 -2.11 -16.87
CA GLN A 206 11.68 -3.31 -17.69
C GLN A 206 12.14 -2.85 -19.07
N SER A 207 13.31 -3.32 -19.52
CA SER A 207 13.60 -3.28 -20.94
C SER A 207 12.45 -4.01 -21.63
N LEU A 208 11.63 -3.27 -22.38
CA LEU A 208 10.66 -3.88 -23.26
C LEU A 208 11.43 -4.91 -24.11
N PRO A 209 10.87 -6.09 -24.38
CA PRO A 209 11.42 -6.95 -25.40
C PRO A 209 11.25 -6.24 -26.75
N SER A 210 12.20 -5.37 -27.07
CA SER A 210 12.38 -4.83 -28.42
C SER A 210 12.48 -6.03 -29.33
N SER A 211 11.44 -6.17 -30.15
CA SER A 211 11.34 -7.22 -31.13
C SER A 211 12.55 -7.12 -32.06
N THR A 212 13.32 -8.21 -32.10
CA THR A 212 14.11 -8.67 -33.25
C THR A 212 14.97 -7.61 -33.96
N VAL A 213 16.26 -7.50 -33.61
CA VAL A 213 17.39 -7.58 -34.57
C VAL A 213 18.67 -8.02 -33.83
N SER A 214 19.28 -9.10 -34.31
CA SER A 214 20.67 -9.55 -34.11
C SER A 214 21.22 -9.74 -32.70
N GLY A 215 21.05 -10.98 -32.23
CA GLY A 215 22.01 -11.78 -31.46
C GLY A 215 23.02 -11.04 -30.59
N HIS A 216 22.68 -10.85 -29.32
CA HIS A 216 23.41 -11.31 -28.13
C HIS A 216 22.40 -11.22 -26.97
N ALA A 217 21.85 -12.36 -26.53
CA ALA A 217 20.92 -12.38 -25.41
C ALA A 217 21.69 -12.04 -24.13
N VAL A 218 21.55 -10.80 -23.64
CA VAL A 218 22.03 -10.44 -22.30
C VAL A 218 21.14 -11.16 -21.31
N ALA A 219 21.69 -12.20 -20.68
CA ALA A 219 21.02 -12.98 -19.66
C ALA A 219 20.56 -12.05 -18.53
N TYR A 220 19.28 -12.14 -18.20
CA TYR A 220 18.64 -11.49 -17.08
C TYR A 220 19.42 -11.83 -15.78
N ASN A 221 20.19 -10.88 -15.26
CA ASN A 221 20.80 -11.03 -13.94
C ASN A 221 20.01 -10.15 -12.96
N PRO A 222 19.11 -10.71 -12.14
CA PRO A 222 18.35 -9.95 -11.14
C PRO A 222 19.23 -9.40 -9.99
N TYR A 223 20.55 -9.62 -10.05
CA TYR A 223 21.55 -9.15 -9.09
C TYR A 223 22.64 -8.27 -9.73
N GLY A 224 22.46 -7.83 -10.97
CA GLY A 224 23.40 -6.87 -11.58
C GLY A 224 23.20 -5.48 -10.98
N LEU A 225 24.24 -4.90 -10.37
CA LEU A 225 24.20 -3.48 -9.99
C LEU A 225 24.03 -2.66 -11.27
N ALA A 226 23.18 -1.64 -11.21
CA ALA A 226 22.86 -0.79 -12.35
C ALA A 226 24.14 -0.17 -12.97
N SER A 227 25.19 0.07 -12.17
CA SER A 227 26.49 0.57 -12.64
C SER A 227 27.26 -0.37 -13.59
N PHE A 228 26.85 -1.64 -13.71
CA PHE A 228 27.42 -2.61 -14.65
C PHE A 228 26.54 -2.85 -15.88
N LEU A 229 25.41 -2.15 -16.01
CA LEU A 229 24.64 -2.18 -17.25
C LEU A 229 25.38 -1.37 -18.32
N PRO A 230 25.47 -1.87 -19.57
CA PRO A 230 26.05 -1.10 -20.65
C PRO A 230 25.28 0.21 -20.81
N LEU A 231 25.99 1.35 -20.79
CA LEU A 231 25.43 2.63 -21.21
C LEU A 231 24.98 2.44 -22.67
N SER A 232 23.67 2.35 -22.90
CA SER A 232 23.15 2.27 -24.26
C SER A 232 23.09 3.69 -24.83
N ASP A 233 23.84 3.97 -25.89
CA ASP A 233 23.77 5.22 -26.68
C ASP A 233 22.42 5.38 -27.45
N ALA A 234 21.37 4.65 -27.06
CA ALA A 234 20.06 4.79 -27.66
C ALA A 234 19.35 6.00 -27.04
N GLU A 235 19.29 7.09 -27.80
CA GLU A 235 18.82 8.44 -27.41
C GLU A 235 17.40 8.52 -26.79
N ASP A 236 16.65 7.41 -26.68
CA ASP A 236 15.24 7.37 -26.26
C ASP A 236 14.91 6.29 -25.19
N ALA A 237 15.90 5.63 -24.60
CA ALA A 237 15.66 4.64 -23.53
C ALA A 237 16.07 5.22 -22.16
N GLU A 238 15.10 5.65 -21.34
CA GLU A 238 15.34 5.92 -19.91
C GLU A 238 15.95 4.67 -19.27
N VAL A 239 17.25 4.72 -18.97
CA VAL A 239 17.97 3.60 -18.37
C VAL A 239 17.54 3.54 -16.90
N ALA A 240 17.58 2.36 -16.29
CA ALA A 240 17.29 2.23 -14.86
C ALA A 240 18.17 3.15 -13.98
N LEU A 241 19.37 3.51 -14.45
CA LEU A 241 20.26 4.49 -13.84
C LEU A 241 19.68 5.91 -13.85
N ASP A 242 18.99 6.30 -14.92
CA ASP A 242 18.38 7.63 -15.03
C ASP A 242 17.23 7.76 -14.03
N ILE A 243 16.42 6.71 -13.87
CA ILE A 243 15.33 6.68 -12.87
C ILE A 243 15.88 6.72 -11.44
N GLU A 244 16.96 5.99 -11.15
CA GLU A 244 17.61 6.04 -9.83
C GLU A 244 18.16 7.45 -9.55
N PHE A 245 18.92 8.02 -10.49
CA PHE A 245 19.50 9.35 -10.35
C PHE A 245 18.44 10.44 -10.17
N GLU A 246 17.39 10.47 -11.00
CA GLU A 246 16.32 11.47 -10.88
C GLU A 246 15.60 11.36 -9.53
N ASN A 247 15.33 10.14 -9.05
CA ASN A 247 14.73 9.94 -7.73
C ASN A 247 15.65 10.42 -6.60
N GLU A 248 16.95 10.14 -6.68
CA GLU A 248 17.93 10.62 -5.69
C GLU A 248 18.05 12.14 -5.74
N TRP A 249 18.08 12.72 -6.93
CA TRP A 249 18.17 14.16 -7.14
C TRP A 249 16.96 14.90 -6.58
N GLU A 250 15.72 14.43 -6.86
CA GLU A 250 14.49 14.99 -6.31
C GLU A 250 14.41 14.86 -4.78
N ALA A 251 15.00 13.79 -4.22
CA ALA A 251 15.01 13.53 -2.78
C ALA A 251 16.22 14.13 -2.05
N THR A 252 17.17 14.74 -2.77
CA THR A 252 18.37 15.34 -2.19
C THR A 252 17.95 16.53 -1.31
N SER A 253 18.27 16.44 -0.02
CA SER A 253 18.09 17.55 0.93
C SER A 253 19.33 18.42 0.99
N ASP A 254 19.17 19.65 1.48
CA ASP A 254 20.30 20.51 1.80
C ASP A 254 21.20 19.86 2.87
N TRP A 255 22.50 20.13 2.73
CA TRP A 255 23.53 19.73 3.69
C TRP A 255 23.20 20.26 5.09
N ASN A 256 23.21 19.39 6.09
CA ASN A 256 22.82 19.70 7.46
C ASN A 256 23.82 19.17 8.50
N GLU A 257 23.48 19.32 9.78
CA GLU A 257 24.33 18.93 10.92
C GLU A 257 24.57 17.41 10.99
N ASP A 258 23.55 16.59 10.68
CA ASP A 258 23.65 15.14 10.66
C ASP A 258 24.69 14.68 9.60
N ASP A 259 24.77 15.40 8.47
CA ASP A 259 25.76 15.11 7.42
C ASP A 259 27.20 15.43 7.88
N VAL A 260 27.39 16.52 8.64
CA VAL A 260 28.68 16.87 9.26
C VAL A 260 29.07 15.80 10.28
N GLU A 261 28.14 15.40 11.15
CA GLU A 261 28.36 14.35 12.15
C GLU A 261 28.75 13.03 11.48
N ALA A 262 28.04 12.61 10.44
CA ALA A 262 28.33 11.39 9.69
C ALA A 262 29.74 11.42 9.06
N ILE A 263 30.15 12.54 8.45
CA ILE A 263 31.52 12.69 7.91
C ILE A 263 32.56 12.62 9.04
N MET A 264 32.31 13.26 10.17
CA MET A 264 33.27 13.23 11.28
C MET A 264 33.41 11.81 11.85
N GLU A 265 32.30 11.09 12.04
CA GLU A 265 32.30 9.69 12.49
C GLU A 265 33.09 8.81 11.51
N GLU A 266 32.84 8.92 10.21
CA GLU A 266 33.57 8.16 9.18
C GLU A 266 35.07 8.51 9.17
N ARG A 267 35.40 9.80 9.27
CA ARG A 267 36.81 10.26 9.34
C ARG A 267 37.52 9.66 10.54
N GLU A 268 36.88 9.57 11.70
CA GLU A 268 37.47 8.98 12.90
C GLU A 268 37.70 7.48 12.76
N LEU A 269 36.76 6.76 12.13
CA LEU A 269 36.88 5.33 11.83
C LEU A 269 38.04 5.06 10.85
N CYS A 270 38.19 5.87 9.80
CA CYS A 270 39.24 5.71 8.79
C CYS A 270 40.62 6.17 9.26
N TYR A 271 40.68 7.25 10.07
CA TYR A 271 41.92 7.86 10.52
C TYR A 271 41.97 8.02 12.05
N PRO A 272 41.94 6.92 12.82
CA PRO A 272 41.88 6.98 14.28
C PRO A 272 43.12 7.63 14.91
N HIS A 273 44.25 7.65 14.18
CA HIS A 273 45.49 8.30 14.60
C HIS A 273 45.50 9.82 14.43
N LEU A 274 44.57 10.37 13.64
CA LEU A 274 44.35 11.82 13.48
C LEU A 274 43.33 12.35 14.48
N ARG A 275 42.82 11.51 15.40
CA ARG A 275 42.09 12.00 16.57
C ARG A 275 42.94 13.07 17.24
N LYS A 276 42.38 14.28 17.34
CA LYS A 276 43.06 15.45 17.89
C LYS A 276 43.29 15.16 19.37
N LYS A 277 44.44 14.53 19.68
CA LYS A 277 44.87 14.29 21.05
C LYS A 277 45.07 15.65 21.66
N GLY A 278 44.20 16.03 22.60
CA GLY A 278 44.46 17.18 23.45
C GLY A 278 45.86 17.04 24.05
N ALA A 279 46.57 18.15 24.21
CA ALA A 279 47.96 18.18 24.68
C ALA A 279 48.16 17.53 26.07
N ASP A 280 47.10 17.06 26.74
CA ASP A 280 47.15 16.38 28.02
C ASP A 280 46.40 15.02 28.04
N GLY A 281 46.18 14.39 26.88
CA GLY A 281 45.63 13.03 26.81
C GLY A 281 44.20 12.87 27.36
N THR A 282 43.46 13.96 27.48
CA THR A 282 42.03 13.98 27.79
C THR A 282 41.25 14.38 26.53
N ASP A 283 40.15 13.67 26.29
CA ASP A 283 39.25 13.94 25.15
C ASP A 283 38.71 15.38 25.27
N ILE A 284 38.93 16.17 24.21
CA ILE A 284 38.39 17.53 24.12
C ILE A 284 36.97 17.40 23.58
N ASP A 285 35.99 17.59 24.47
CA ASP A 285 34.60 17.89 24.14
C ASP A 285 34.57 19.26 23.44
N ASP A 286 34.39 19.28 22.11
CA ASP A 286 34.29 20.53 21.36
C ASP A 286 32.84 21.04 21.41
N GLY A 287 32.47 21.55 22.59
CA GLY A 287 31.32 22.40 22.75
C GLY A 287 31.55 23.72 22.01
N GLY A 288 30.64 24.03 21.08
CA GLY A 288 30.72 25.14 20.15
C GLY A 288 31.18 26.49 20.72
N GLY A 289 32.01 27.18 19.94
CA GLY A 289 32.40 28.56 20.17
C GLY A 289 32.97 29.16 18.89
N GLU A 290 32.15 29.94 18.19
CA GLU A 290 32.58 30.85 17.12
C GLU A 290 33.72 31.74 17.64
N GLU A 291 34.91 31.69 17.04
CA GLU A 291 35.93 32.72 17.25
C GLU A 291 35.75 33.85 16.23
N PRO A 292 35.74 35.13 16.65
CA PRO A 292 35.61 36.26 15.75
C PRO A 292 36.92 36.48 14.97
N MET A 293 36.81 36.65 13.66
CA MET A 293 37.93 37.03 12.79
C MET A 293 38.46 38.42 13.19
N ASP A 294 39.69 38.46 13.69
CA ASP A 294 40.43 39.71 13.87
C ASP A 294 41.12 40.08 12.57
N LEU A 295 40.64 41.17 11.94
CA LEU A 295 41.28 41.80 10.79
C LEU A 295 42.22 42.88 11.30
N SER A 296 43.52 42.58 11.28
CA SER A 296 44.61 43.57 11.34
C SER A 296 45.70 43.19 10.35
#